data_AF-A0A0U5JDS4-F1
#
_entry.id   AF-A0A0U5JDS4-F1
#
_cell.length_a   1.000
_cell.length_b   1.000
_cell.length_c   1.000
_cell.angle_alpha   90.00
_cell.angle_beta   90.00
_cell.angle_gamma   90.00
#
_symmetry.space_group_name_H-M   'P 1'
#
loop_
_entity.id
_entity.type
_entity.pdbx_description
1 polymer ?
#
loop_
_entity_poly.entity_id
_entity_poly.type
_entity_poly.pdbx_seq_one_letter_code
_entity_poly.pdbx_strand_id
1 'polypeptide(L)' 'MTCLLAFEHARTHPNLQLVIHDEPLAHLGQHSIKDQIEIMKRIQKLPHEPAQLIIAHHFIEELSDQIQGTTLINLN' A
#
# COMPACT_ATOMS: atom_id res chain seq x y z
N MET A 1 6.33 -6.62 -5.54
CA MET A 1 7.75 -6.45 -5.13
C MET A 1 8.03 -5.03 -4.64
N THR A 2 7.45 -4.00 -5.27
CA THR A 2 7.58 -2.58 -4.87
C THR A 2 7.11 -2.29 -3.45
N CYS A 3 6.01 -2.87 -2.97
CA CYS A 3 5.56 -2.62 -1.58
C CYS A 3 6.50 -3.19 -0.51
N LEU A 4 7.24 -4.28 -0.77
CA LEU A 4 8.18 -4.84 0.21
C LEU A 4 9.33 -3.86 0.48
N LEU A 5 9.86 -3.25 -0.59
CA LEU A 5 10.89 -2.23 -0.47
C LEU A 5 10.37 -0.98 0.25
N ALA A 6 9.14 -0.56 -0.07
CA ALA A 6 8.50 0.56 0.64
C ALA A 6 8.33 0.26 2.15
N PHE A 7 7.97 -0.97 2.51
CA PHE A 7 7.86 -1.38 3.91
C PHE A 7 9.20 -1.35 4.63
N GLU A 8 10.25 -1.95 4.07
CA GLU A 8 11.58 -1.93 4.71
C GLU A 8 12.14 -0.51 4.83
N HIS A 9 11.87 0.34 3.83
CA HIS A 9 12.24 1.75 3.90
C HIS A 9 11.49 2.47 5.02
N ALA A 10 10.17 2.34 5.08
CA ALA A 10 9.33 2.93 6.12
C ALA A 10 9.74 2.46 7.53
N ARG A 11 10.05 1.17 7.68
CA ARG A 11 10.49 0.59 8.95
C ARG A 11 11.81 1.17 9.46
N THR A 12 12.70 1.59 8.57
CA THR A 12 14.04 2.08 8.92
C THR A 12 14.14 3.61 8.98
N HIS A 13 13.08 4.32 8.58
CA HIS A 13 13.05 5.78 8.51
C HIS A 13 11.92 6.33 9.39
N PRO A 14 12.16 6.59 10.68
CA PRO A 14 11.11 7.00 11.63
C PRO A 14 10.47 8.37 11.33
N ASN A 15 11.10 9.15 10.45
CA ASN A 15 10.59 10.44 9.99
C ASN A 15 9.82 10.35 8.66
N LEU A 16 9.63 9.16 8.10
CA LEU A 16 8.83 9.00 6.90
C LEU A 16 7.36 9.32 7.21
N GLN A 17 6.81 10.30 6.51
CA GLN A 17 5.44 10.78 6.77
C GLN A 17 4.42 10.27 5.75
N LEU A 18 4.86 9.89 4.56
CA LEU A 18 3.99 9.53 3.45
C LEU A 18 4.61 8.41 2.61
N VAL A 19 3.80 7.41 2.28
CA VAL A 19 4.08 6.40 1.25
C VAL A 19 3.03 6.55 0.15
N ILE A 20 3.49 6.70 -1.09
CA ILE A 20 2.64 6.73 -2.27
C ILE A 20 2.78 5.39 -3.00
N HIS A 21 1.66 4.71 -3.19
CA HIS A 21 1.57 3.47 -3.94
C HIS A 21 0.93 3.76 -5.29
N ASP A 22 1.74 3.77 -6.34
CA ASP A 22 1.27 3.93 -7.73
C ASP A 22 1.03 2.55 -8.35
N GLU A 23 -0.22 2.25 -8.67
CA GLU A 23 -0.68 0.98 -9.22
C GLU A 23 -0.12 -0.27 -8.48
N PRO A 24 -0.26 -0.36 -7.14
CA PRO A 24 0.47 -1.36 -6.35
C PRO A 24 0.13 -2.82 -6.69
N LEU A 25 -1.03 -3.04 -7.30
CA LEU A 25 -1.56 -4.36 -7.67
C LEU A 25 -1.48 -4.65 -9.17
N ALA A 26 -1.08 -3.68 -10.00
CA ALA A 26 -1.01 -3.89 -11.44
C ALA A 26 -0.03 -5.00 -11.79
N HIS A 27 -0.41 -5.80 -12.80
CA HIS A 27 0.39 -6.92 -13.32
C HIS A 27 0.69 -8.06 -12.32
N LEU A 28 0.07 -8.06 -11.13
CA LEU A 28 0.20 -9.15 -10.16
C LEU A 28 -0.80 -10.27 -10.46
N GLY A 29 -0.35 -11.52 -10.27
CA GLY A 29 -1.26 -12.67 -10.20
C GLY A 29 -2.04 -12.68 -8.88
N GLN A 30 -3.19 -13.37 -8.85
CA GLN A 30 -4.10 -13.39 -7.69
C GLN A 30 -3.42 -13.76 -6.36
N HIS A 31 -2.47 -14.68 -6.37
CA HIS A 31 -1.73 -15.05 -5.15
C HIS A 31 -0.88 -13.87 -4.63
N SER A 32 -0.21 -13.14 -5.52
CA SER A 32 0.65 -12.01 -5.16
C SER A 32 -0.11 -10.76 -4.73
N ILE A 33 -1.37 -10.59 -5.15
CA ILE A 33 -2.23 -9.48 -4.71
C ILE A 33 -2.41 -9.52 -3.19
N LYS A 34 -2.71 -10.70 -2.63
CA LYS A 34 -2.92 -10.86 -1.18
C LYS A 34 -1.67 -10.50 -0.38
N ASP A 35 -0.51 -10.96 -0.82
CA ASP A 35 0.76 -10.67 -0.17
C ASP A 35 1.08 -9.16 -0.22
N GLN A 36 0.81 -8.51 -1.35
CA GLN A 36 1.04 -7.08 -1.50
C GLN A 36 0.13 -6.26 -0.57
N ILE A 37 -1.17 -6.59 -0.49
CA ILE A 37 -2.12 -5.94 0.43
C ILE A 37 -1.67 -6.13 1.89
N GLU A 38 -1.22 -7.33 2.26
CA GLU A 38 -0.73 -7.60 3.61
C GLU A 38 0.51 -6.76 3.95
N ILE A 39 1.43 -6.56 3.00
CA ILE A 39 2.57 -5.66 3.20
C ILE A 39 2.11 -4.21 3.41
N MET A 40 1.15 -3.72 2.63
CA MET A 40 0.59 -2.37 2.80
C MET A 40 -0.07 -2.19 4.17
N LYS A 41 -0.80 -3.20 4.66
CA LYS A 41 -1.36 -3.25 6.02
C LYS A 41 -0.28 -3.23 7.10
N ARG A 42 0.89 -3.85 6.86
CA ARG A 42 2.01 -3.82 7.81
C ARG A 42 2.62 -2.43 7.91
N ILE A 43 2.62 -1.64 6.83
CA ILE A 43 3.05 -0.23 6.87
C ILE A 43 2.15 0.57 7.83
N GLN A 44 0.84 0.31 7.87
CA GLN A 44 -0.11 0.94 8.81
C GLN A 44 0.18 0.60 10.27
N LYS A 45 0.82 -0.54 10.52
CA LYS A 45 1.11 -1.04 11.87
C LYS A 45 2.51 -0.67 12.36
N LEU A 46 3.25 0.14 11.60
CA LEU A 46 4.57 0.61 12.03
C LEU A 46 4.44 1.57 13.23
N PRO A 47 5.40 1.59 14.16
CA PRO A 47 5.37 2.52 15.30
C PRO A 47 5.31 4.00 14.91
N HIS A 48 5.87 4.32 13.75
CA HIS A 48 5.75 5.62 13.09
C HIS A 48 4.92 5.42 11.84
N GLU A 49 3.62 5.22 12.00
CA GLU A 49 2.69 4.95 10.90
C GLU A 49 2.73 6.11 9.88
N PRO A 50 3.30 5.91 8.69
CA PRO A 50 3.26 6.93 7.66
C PRO A 50 1.85 6.97 7.07
N ALA A 51 1.39 8.15 6.67
CA ALA A 51 0.20 8.26 5.85
C ALA A 51 0.41 7.47 4.55
N GLN A 52 -0.68 6.90 4.03
CA GLN A 52 -0.64 6.16 2.78
C GLN A 52 -1.58 6.82 1.76
N LEU A 53 -1.08 6.94 0.53
CA LEU A 53 -1.83 7.34 -0.64
C LEU A 53 -1.73 6.23 -1.68
N ILE A 54 -2.86 5.74 -2.16
CA ILE A 54 -2.93 4.70 -3.19
C ILE A 54 -3.52 5.32 -4.44
N ILE A 55 -2.85 5.16 -5.56
CA ILE A 55 -3.30 5.57 -6.89
C ILE A 55 -3.55 4.29 -7.68
N ALA A 56 -4.78 4.09 -8.15
CA ALA A 56 -5.17 2.85 -8.80
C ALA A 56 -6.22 3.09 -9.90
N HIS A 57 -6.16 2.32 -10.99
CA HIS A 57 -7.22 2.19 -11.99
C HIS A 57 -8.00 0.87 -11.82
N HIS A 58 -7.32 -0.19 -11.37
CA HIS A 58 -7.92 -1.53 -11.18
C HIS A 58 -7.91 -1.92 -9.70
N PHE A 59 -8.71 -2.94 -9.34
CA PHE A 59 -8.77 -3.51 -7.98
C PHE A 59 -9.19 -2.50 -6.90
N ILE A 60 -10.00 -1.50 -7.27
CA ILE A 60 -10.48 -0.44 -6.37
C ILE A 60 -11.24 -1.03 -5.19
N GLU A 61 -12.14 -1.98 -5.45
CA GLU A 61 -12.94 -2.64 -4.42
C GLU A 61 -12.07 -3.43 -3.45
N GLU A 62 -11.12 -4.22 -3.96
CA GLU A 62 -10.21 -4.99 -3.11
C GLU A 62 -9.33 -4.08 -2.24
N LEU A 63 -8.91 -2.93 -2.78
CA LEU A 63 -8.13 -1.93 -2.04
C LEU A 63 -8.99 -1.23 -0.99
N SER A 64 -10.20 -0.78 -1.33
CA SER A 64 -11.10 -0.08 -0.41
C SER A 64 -11.57 -0.97 0.74
N ASP A 65 -11.86 -2.24 0.46
CA ASP A 65 -12.38 -3.18 1.46
C ASP A 65 -11.29 -3.63 2.43
N GLN A 66 -10.04 -3.72 1.96
CA GLN A 66 -8.97 -4.30 2.75
C GLN A 66 -8.04 -3.27 3.39
N ILE A 67 -7.93 -2.06 2.86
CA ILE A 67 -6.95 -1.06 3.33
C ILE A 67 -7.71 0.17 3.84
N GLN A 68 -8.03 0.16 5.14
CA GLN A 68 -8.73 1.26 5.82
C GLN A 68 -7.78 2.41 6.18
N GLY A 69 -8.32 3.60 6.47
CA GLY A 69 -7.52 4.75 6.95
C GLY A 69 -6.53 5.31 5.91
N THR A 70 -6.74 4.99 4.64
CA THR A 70 -5.83 5.33 3.53
C THR A 70 -6.57 6.15 2.49
N THR A 71 -5.89 7.10 1.84
CA THR A 71 -6.47 7.83 0.72
C THR A 71 -6.31 7.01 -0.56
N LEU A 72 -7.43 6.67 -1.21
CA LEU A 72 -7.45 5.98 -2.51
C LEU A 72 -7.92 6.94 -3.60
N ILE A 73 -7.06 7.17 -4.60
CA ILE A 73 -7.39 7.90 -5.83
C ILE A 73 -7.72 6.86 -6.89
N ASN A 74 -8.99 6.83 -7.27
CA ASN A 74 -9.49 6.06 -8.42
C ASN A 74 -9.32 6.91 -9.69
N LEU A 75 -8.57 6.40 -10.67
CA LEU A 75 -8.28 7.10 -11.93
C LEU A 75 -9.19 6.69 -13.10
N ASN A 76 -10.30 5.99 -12.82
CA ASN A 76 -11.34 5.67 -13.81
C ASN A 76 -12.20 6.87 -14.22
#